data_AF-A0AAU4X037-F1
#
_entry.id   AF-A0AAU4X037-F1
#
_cell.length_a   1.000
_cell.length_b   1.000
_cell.length_c   1.000
_cell.angle_alpha   90.00
_cell.angle_beta   90.00
_cell.angle_gamma   90.00
#
_symmetry.space_group_name_H-M   'P 1'
#
loop_
_entity.id
_entity.type
_entity.pdbx_description
1 polymer ?
#
loop_
_entity_poly.entity_id
_entity_poly.type
_entity_poly.pdbx_seq_one_letter_code
_entity_poly.pdbx_strand_id
1 'polypeptide(L)' 'MAPTPENESRLEQLTAQQRQIVEMAARDLLNREIGEQLFLSPRTVGAHLYNVYPKLGISSRHQLRDLLQGT' A
#
# COMPACT_ATOMS: atom_id res chain seq x y z
N MET A 1 17.80 -5.30 -0.69
CA MET A 1 17.68 -6.46 0.20
C MET A 1 16.31 -7.07 -0.04
N ALA A 2 16.12 -8.38 0.16
CA ALA A 2 14.79 -8.97 0.05
C ALA A 2 13.90 -8.39 1.19
N PRO A 3 12.59 -8.23 0.99
CA PRO A 3 11.70 -7.91 2.11
C PRO A 3 11.92 -8.93 3.24
N THR A 4 12.01 -8.46 4.48
CA THR A 4 12.14 -9.35 5.62
C THR A 4 10.88 -10.23 5.71
N PRO A 5 10.99 -11.48 6.21
CA PRO A 5 9.84 -12.38 6.30
C PRO A 5 8.69 -11.80 7.14
N GLU A 6 8.98 -10.91 8.10
CA GLU A 6 7.95 -10.17 8.84
C GLU A 6 7.16 -9.18 7.98
N ASN A 7 7.79 -8.53 7.01
CA ASN A 7 7.14 -7.59 6.10
C ASN A 7 6.26 -8.34 5.10
N GLU A 8 6.74 -9.50 4.62
CA GLU A 8 5.94 -10.39 3.77
C GLU A 8 4.68 -10.86 4.51
N SER A 9 4.79 -11.32 5.75
CA SER A 9 3.63 -11.72 6.57
C SER A 9 2.65 -10.58 6.86
N ARG A 10 3.12 -9.32 6.92
CA ARG A 10 2.22 -8.14 7.03
C ARG A 10 1.47 -7.90 5.72
N LEU A 11 2.14 -8.05 4.56
CA LEU A 11 1.54 -7.88 3.23
C LEU A 11 0.55 -9.00 2.88
N GLU A 12 0.76 -10.22 3.37
CA GLU A 12 -0.15 -11.37 3.19
C GLU A 12 -1.53 -11.16 3.86
N GLN A 13 -1.64 -10.27 4.83
CA GLN A 13 -2.91 -9.92 5.49
C GLN A 13 -3.80 -9.00 4.63
N LEU A 14 -3.27 -8.49 3.51
CA LEU A 14 -3.99 -7.61 2.61
C LEU A 14 -4.79 -8.41 1.58
N THR A 15 -5.96 -7.90 1.21
CA THR A 15 -6.62 -8.41 0.01
C THR A 15 -5.80 -8.10 -1.24
N ALA A 16 -6.02 -8.84 -2.33
CA ALA A 16 -5.34 -8.59 -3.60
C ALA A 16 -5.45 -7.12 -4.05
N GLN A 17 -6.64 -6.52 -3.93
CA GLN A 17 -6.87 -5.11 -4.26
C GLN A 17 -6.12 -4.15 -3.33
N GLN A 18 -6.11 -4.42 -2.02
CA GLN A 18 -5.35 -3.63 -1.05
C GLN A 18 -3.85 -3.66 -1.36
N ARG A 19 -3.32 -4.84 -1.70
CA ARG A 19 -1.94 -5.03 -2.10
C ARG A 19 -1.60 -4.23 -3.36
N GLN A 20 -2.43 -4.29 -4.40
CA GLN A 20 -2.23 -3.49 -5.61
C GLN A 20 -2.20 -1.99 -5.31
N ILE A 21 -3.13 -1.49 -4.49
CA ILE A 21 -3.16 -0.08 -4.07
C ILE A 21 -1.89 0.31 -3.31
N VAL A 22 -1.43 -0.54 -2.39
CA VAL A 22 -0.18 -0.33 -1.62
C VAL A 22 1.05 -0.31 -2.54
N GLU A 23 1.17 -1.25 -3.46
CA GLU A 23 2.30 -1.34 -4.39
C GLU A 23 2.39 -0.12 -5.30
N MET A 24 1.27 0.37 -5.81
CA MET A 24 1.23 1.62 -6.58
C MET A 24 1.52 2.84 -5.70
N ALA A 25 0.99 2.88 -4.49
CA ALA A 25 1.23 3.99 -3.57
C ALA A 25 2.71 4.08 -3.14
N ALA A 26 3.38 2.96 -2.97
CA ALA A 26 4.81 2.91 -2.68
C ALA A 26 5.71 3.35 -3.85
N ARG A 27 5.17 3.36 -5.08
CA ARG A 27 5.81 3.91 -6.29
C ARG A 27 5.49 5.39 -6.50
N ASP A 28 5.01 6.07 -5.47
CA ASP A 28 4.65 7.50 -5.47
C ASP A 28 3.45 7.91 -6.35
N LEU A 29 2.62 6.96 -6.84
CA LEU A 29 1.40 7.28 -7.59
C LEU A 29 0.31 7.93 -6.71
N LEU A 30 -0.15 9.12 -7.07
CA LEU A 30 -1.22 9.82 -6.35
C LEU A 30 -2.52 9.00 -6.34
N ASN A 31 -3.36 9.21 -5.32
CA ASN A 31 -4.64 8.49 -5.20
C ASN A 31 -5.52 8.64 -6.45
N ARG A 32 -5.39 9.76 -7.18
CA ARG A 32 -6.07 9.97 -8.45
C ARG A 32 -5.55 9.05 -9.55
N GLU A 33 -4.24 8.93 -9.71
CA GLU A 33 -3.60 8.08 -10.71
C GLU A 33 -3.90 6.59 -10.42
N ILE A 34 -3.84 6.19 -9.15
CA ILE A 34 -4.24 4.84 -8.72
C ILE A 34 -5.71 4.60 -9.03
N GLY A 35 -6.57 5.59 -8.75
CA GLY A 35 -8.00 5.52 -9.04
C GLY A 35 -8.27 5.35 -10.53
N GLU A 36 -7.59 6.10 -11.38
CA GLU A 36 -7.69 5.99 -12.84
C GLU A 36 -7.26 4.60 -13.34
N GLN A 37 -6.19 4.01 -12.79
CA GLN A 37 -5.72 2.68 -13.18
C GLN A 37 -6.63 1.54 -12.69
N LEU A 38 -7.27 1.70 -11.53
CA LEU A 38 -8.13 0.68 -10.93
C LEU A 38 -9.62 0.91 -11.16
N PHE A 39 -10.01 1.94 -11.92
CA PHE A 39 -11.39 2.37 -12.09
C PHE A 39 -12.10 2.67 -10.75
N LEU A 40 -11.38 3.31 -9.83
CA LEU A 40 -11.84 3.73 -8.50
C LEU A 40 -11.81 5.25 -8.36
N SER A 41 -12.65 5.78 -7.47
CA SER A 41 -12.52 7.18 -7.08
C SER A 41 -11.24 7.41 -6.24
N PRO A 42 -10.59 8.59 -6.32
CA PRO A 42 -9.46 8.92 -5.47
C PRO A 42 -9.77 8.81 -3.97
N ARG A 43 -11.04 9.08 -3.59
CA ARG A 43 -11.56 8.93 -2.23
C ARG A 43 -11.59 7.47 -1.79
N THR A 44 -12.01 6.57 -2.69
CA THR A 44 -12.02 5.12 -2.43
C THR A 44 -10.60 4.61 -2.20
N VAL A 45 -9.65 5.01 -3.03
CA VAL A 45 -8.22 4.68 -2.83
C VAL A 45 -7.73 5.18 -1.47
N GLY A 46 -8.05 6.43 -1.10
CA GLY A 46 -7.72 6.98 0.21
C GLY A 46 -8.32 6.17 1.38
N ALA A 47 -9.57 5.70 1.25
CA ALA A 47 -10.20 4.85 2.24
C ALA A 47 -9.53 3.48 2.37
N HIS A 48 -9.11 2.87 1.25
CA HIS A 48 -8.32 1.64 1.29
C HIS A 48 -7.00 1.86 2.02
N LEU A 49 -6.24 2.91 1.68
CA LEU A 49 -4.97 3.23 2.33
C LEU A 49 -5.14 3.47 3.84
N TYR A 50 -6.16 4.25 4.23
CA TYR A 50 -6.49 4.50 5.63
C TYR A 50 -6.76 3.21 6.42
N ASN A 51 -7.48 2.26 5.82
CA ASN A 51 -7.76 0.96 6.44
C ASN A 51 -6.56 0.01 6.46
N VAL A 52 -5.59 0.21 5.57
CA VAL A 52 -4.43 -0.68 5.40
C VAL A 52 -3.24 -0.25 6.27
N TYR A 53 -3.02 1.04 6.49
CA TYR A 53 -1.90 1.52 7.31
C TYR A 53 -1.84 0.88 8.71
N PRO A 54 -2.94 0.78 9.48
CA PRO A 54 -2.92 0.12 10.78
C PRO A 54 -2.58 -1.37 10.68
N LYS A 55 -3.02 -2.07 9.63
CA LYS A 55 -2.72 -3.49 9.41
C LYS A 55 -1.25 -3.73 9.13
N LEU A 56 -0.61 -2.77 8.47
CA LEU A 56 0.83 -2.81 8.15
C LEU A 56 1.70 -2.24 9.28
N GLY A 57 1.11 -1.68 10.35
CA GLY A 57 1.83 -1.06 11.45
C GLY A 57 2.53 0.24 11.06
N ILE A 58 2.06 0.94 10.03
CA ILE A 58 2.64 2.21 9.55
C ILE A 58 1.66 3.36 9.74
N SER A 59 2.15 4.59 9.66
CA SER A 59 1.35 5.81 9.84
C SER A 59 1.42 6.76 8.65
N SER A 60 2.32 6.49 7.70
CA SER A 60 2.53 7.37 6.55
C SER A 60 2.76 6.58 5.27
N ARG A 61 2.42 7.23 4.16
CA ARG A 61 2.61 6.71 2.82
C ARG A 61 4.08 6.41 2.49
N HIS A 62 5.00 7.26 2.95
CA HIS A 62 6.44 7.08 2.70
C HIS A 62 6.96 5.75 3.27
N GLN A 63 6.42 5.31 4.41
CA GLN A 63 6.78 4.02 5.01
C GLN A 63 6.36 2.80 4.17
N LEU A 64 5.42 2.95 3.22
CA LEU A 64 5.09 1.87 2.29
C LEU A 64 6.29 1.48 1.43
N ARG A 65 7.10 2.47 1.03
CA ARG A 65 8.30 2.23 0.25
C ARG A 65 9.30 1.42 1.05
N ASP A 66 9.54 1.81 2.30
CA ASP A 66 10.49 1.13 3.18
C ASP A 66 10.04 -0.30 3.48
N LEU A 67 8.74 -0.51 3.70
CA LEU A 67 8.15 -1.83 3.93
C LEU A 67 8.34 -2.76 2.73
N LEU A 68 8.17 -2.26 1.49
CA LEU A 68 8.32 -3.06 0.27
C LEU A 68 9.78 -3.23 -0.18
N GLN A 69 10.66 -2.27 0.13
CA GLN A 69 12.07 -2.29 -0.30
C GLN A 69 13.00 -2.99 0.70
N GLY A 70 12.53 -3.26 1.93
CA GLY A 70 13.29 -4.00 2.93
C GLY A 70 14.64 -3.33 3.26
N THR A 71 14.59 -2.05 3.65
CA THR A 71 15.79 -1.32 4.13
C THR A 71 16.26 -1.88 5.47
#